data_AF-A0A2M9GNK2-F1
#
_entry.id   AF-A0A2M9GNK2-F1
#
_cell.length_a   1.000
_cell.length_b   1.000
_cell.length_c   1.000
_cell.angle_alpha   90.00
_cell.angle_beta   90.00
_cell.angle_gamma   90.00
#
_symmetry.space_group_name_H-M   'P 1'
#
loop_
_entity.id
_entity.type
_entity.pdbx_description
1 polymer ?
#
loop_
_entity_poly.entity_id
_entity_poly.type
_entity_poly.pdbx_seq_one_letter_code
_entity_poly.pdbx_strand_id
1 'polypeptide(L)'
;MMPSVFVIRIPGWRTFVFTVPEHCNSYHLNHWFRRTIRSRLFQEIELGNDQAALQLARPWRLRYLRGEWGETALSCAIGYKQSALAVELVRRGGMYAEDGTLAKAAMNGDLMVVEALLSAGKHPDEPIKDPIFRGLTPLMWATNRRHPEIMERLLQAGADIHAVDCQGHSAARYVTDLGSTSLEALKVLLRHQPEILWTEMWSGIDVLNAVRRYRDNRDPDALQFMTRKFPELDMDEYLKS
;
A
#
# COMPACT_ATOMS: atom_id res chain seq x y z
N MET A 1 -43.96 6.94 -27.47
CA MET A 1 -42.67 7.58 -27.79
C MET A 1 -41.61 6.49 -27.78
N MET A 2 -40.67 6.52 -28.73
CA MET A 2 -39.70 5.43 -28.93
C MET A 2 -38.47 5.62 -28.05
N PRO A 3 -37.92 4.54 -27.44
CA PRO A 3 -36.71 4.64 -26.62
C PRO A 3 -35.54 5.15 -27.47
N SER A 4 -34.74 6.05 -26.89
CA SER A 4 -33.57 6.61 -27.58
C SER A 4 -32.51 5.52 -27.76
N VAL A 5 -32.27 5.13 -29.01
CA VAL A 5 -31.25 4.14 -29.40
C VAL A 5 -29.94 4.88 -29.64
N PHE A 6 -28.92 4.60 -28.83
CA PHE A 6 -27.58 5.14 -29.02
C PHE A 6 -26.69 4.09 -29.67
N VAL A 7 -25.99 4.49 -30.74
CA VAL A 7 -25.06 3.65 -31.49
C VAL A 7 -23.67 4.23 -31.34
N ILE A 8 -22.81 3.56 -30.56
CA ILE A 8 -21.41 3.95 -30.43
C ILE A 8 -20.58 3.07 -31.36
N ARG A 9 -19.96 3.71 -32.36
CA ARG A 9 -19.00 3.08 -33.27
C ARG A 9 -17.60 3.53 -32.89
N ILE A 10 -16.82 2.62 -32.31
CA ILE A 10 -15.39 2.82 -32.08
C ILE A 10 -14.64 2.07 -33.20
N PRO A 11 -13.82 2.74 -34.01
CA PRO A 11 -13.07 2.10 -35.10
C PRO A 11 -12.21 0.93 -34.57
N GLY A 12 -12.36 -0.25 -35.18
CA GLY A 12 -11.66 -1.49 -34.76
C GLY A 12 -12.37 -2.31 -33.68
N TRP A 13 -13.53 -1.89 -33.18
CA TRP A 13 -14.36 -2.62 -32.21
C TRP A 13 -15.74 -2.96 -32.80
N ARG A 14 -16.47 -3.92 -32.20
CA ARG A 14 -17.86 -4.19 -32.58
C ARG A 14 -18.73 -2.97 -32.26
N THR A 15 -19.67 -2.66 -33.15
CA THR A 15 -20.68 -1.60 -32.93
C THR A 15 -21.55 -1.96 -31.72
N PHE A 16 -21.61 -1.06 -30.73
CA PHE A 16 -22.48 -1.24 -29.58
C PHE A 16 -23.77 -0.45 -29.80
N VAL A 17 -24.90 -1.15 -29.76
CA VAL A 17 -26.24 -0.57 -29.86
C VAL A 17 -26.93 -0.82 -28.52
N PHE A 18 -27.40 0.23 -27.86
CA PHE A 18 -28.16 0.08 -26.62
C PHE A 18 -29.26 1.13 -26.49
N THR A 19 -30.31 0.74 -25.77
CA THR A 19 -31.51 1.51 -25.49
C THR A 19 -31.47 2.01 -24.05
N VAL A 20 -31.58 3.33 -23.87
CA VAL A 20 -31.61 3.97 -22.55
C VAL A 20 -33.06 4.23 -22.13
N PRO A 21 -33.51 3.82 -20.92
CA PRO A 21 -34.82 4.17 -20.38
C PRO A 21 -34.95 5.67 -20.11
N GLU A 22 -36.11 6.27 -20.40
CA GLU A 22 -36.37 7.74 -20.39
C GLU A 22 -36.21 8.44 -19.03
N HIS A 23 -35.97 7.72 -17.93
CA HIS A 23 -35.85 8.28 -16.57
C HIS A 23 -34.42 8.27 -16.01
N CYS A 24 -33.43 8.04 -16.86
CA CYS A 24 -32.05 7.90 -16.44
C CYS A 24 -31.35 9.28 -16.44
N ASN A 25 -31.17 9.86 -15.24
CA ASN A 25 -30.37 11.08 -15.05
C ASN A 25 -28.89 10.83 -15.42
N SER A 26 -28.09 11.85 -15.74
CA SER A 26 -26.69 11.69 -16.19
C SER A 26 -25.80 10.85 -15.25
N TYR A 27 -26.10 10.91 -13.94
CA TYR A 27 -25.47 10.09 -12.90
C TYR A 27 -25.91 8.61 -12.97
N HIS A 28 -27.19 8.34 -13.22
CA HIS A 28 -27.73 6.99 -13.38
C HIS A 28 -27.31 6.36 -14.71
N LEU A 29 -27.17 7.16 -15.77
CA LEU A 29 -26.56 6.75 -17.03
C LEU A 29 -25.12 6.32 -16.84
N ASN A 30 -24.31 7.11 -16.11
CA ASN A 30 -22.94 6.74 -15.79
C ASN A 30 -22.86 5.46 -14.95
N HIS A 31 -23.69 5.34 -13.92
CA HIS A 31 -23.70 4.17 -13.04
C HIS A 31 -24.25 2.92 -13.73
N TRP A 32 -25.29 3.05 -14.55
CA TRP A 32 -25.87 1.96 -15.35
C TRP A 32 -24.89 1.52 -16.45
N PHE A 33 -24.28 2.46 -17.18
CA PHE A 33 -23.27 2.17 -18.20
C PHE A 33 -22.00 1.55 -17.58
N ARG A 34 -21.58 1.99 -16.40
CA ARG A 34 -20.51 1.34 -15.61
C ARG A 34 -20.88 -0.09 -15.19
N ARG A 35 -22.14 -0.35 -14.79
CA ARG A 35 -22.63 -1.72 -14.49
C ARG A 35 -22.72 -2.60 -15.73
N THR A 36 -23.05 -2.06 -16.91
CA THR A 36 -23.13 -2.81 -18.17
C THR A 36 -21.74 -3.09 -18.77
N ILE A 37 -20.75 -2.24 -18.47
CA ILE A 37 -19.34 -2.41 -18.86
C ILE A 37 -18.51 -3.08 -17.75
N ARG A 38 -19.13 -3.45 -16.62
CA ARG A 38 -18.47 -4.20 -15.55
C ARG A 38 -17.86 -5.44 -16.17
N SER A 39 -16.56 -5.34 -16.42
CA SER A 39 -15.87 -6.33 -17.22
C SER A 39 -15.96 -7.61 -16.44
N ARG A 40 -16.31 -8.70 -17.14
CA ARG A 40 -16.37 -10.02 -16.55
C ARG A 40 -15.10 -10.31 -15.72
N LEU A 41 -13.94 -9.79 -16.14
CA LEU A 41 -12.69 -9.89 -15.37
C LEU A 41 -12.85 -9.40 -13.92
N PHE A 42 -13.37 -8.21 -13.69
CA PHE A 42 -13.56 -7.68 -12.33
C PHE A 42 -14.61 -8.49 -11.57
N GLN A 43 -15.70 -8.87 -12.23
CA GLN A 43 -16.71 -9.72 -11.61
C GLN A 43 -16.13 -11.07 -11.13
N GLU A 44 -15.31 -11.74 -11.95
CA GLU A 44 -14.68 -13.00 -11.55
C GLU A 44 -13.71 -12.81 -10.38
N ILE A 45 -12.98 -11.68 -10.34
CA ILE A 45 -12.12 -11.32 -9.19
C ILE A 45 -12.97 -11.15 -7.93
N GLU A 46 -14.05 -10.39 -7.98
CA GLU A 46 -14.90 -10.17 -6.80
C GLU A 46 -15.60 -11.45 -6.30
N LEU A 47 -15.90 -12.38 -7.22
CA LEU A 47 -16.46 -13.69 -6.89
C LEU A 47 -15.42 -14.69 -6.36
N GLY A 48 -14.11 -14.40 -6.46
CA GLY A 48 -13.05 -15.33 -6.08
C GLY A 48 -12.79 -16.44 -7.09
N ASN A 49 -13.22 -16.26 -8.34
CA ASN A 49 -13.02 -17.22 -9.42
C ASN A 49 -11.68 -16.96 -10.12
N ASP A 50 -10.57 -17.26 -9.44
CA ASP A 50 -9.21 -16.99 -9.92
C ASP A 50 -8.95 -17.56 -11.32
N GLN A 51 -9.40 -18.80 -11.58
CA GLN A 51 -9.20 -19.44 -12.88
C GLN A 51 -9.91 -18.71 -14.02
N ALA A 52 -11.15 -18.26 -13.80
CA ALA A 52 -11.91 -17.51 -14.79
C ALA A 52 -11.34 -16.11 -14.98
N ALA A 53 -10.91 -15.46 -13.89
CA ALA A 53 -10.20 -14.19 -13.95
C ALA A 53 -8.92 -14.30 -14.79
N LEU A 54 -8.11 -15.35 -14.58
CA LEU A 54 -6.90 -15.61 -15.34
C LEU A 54 -7.15 -15.89 -16.82
N GLN A 55 -8.23 -16.59 -17.19
CA GLN A 55 -8.59 -16.76 -18.60
C GLN A 55 -8.93 -15.43 -19.28
N LEU A 56 -9.48 -14.48 -18.52
CA LEU A 56 -9.87 -13.17 -19.00
C LEU A 56 -8.72 -12.14 -18.94
N ALA A 57 -7.67 -12.40 -18.16
CA ALA A 57 -6.50 -11.55 -17.92
C ALA A 57 -5.52 -11.54 -19.11
N ARG A 58 -5.93 -10.94 -20.23
CA ARG A 58 -5.06 -10.66 -21.38
C ARG A 58 -4.23 -9.38 -21.16
N PRO A 59 -3.00 -9.27 -21.68
CA PRO A 59 -2.14 -8.10 -21.45
C PRO A 59 -2.80 -6.74 -21.72
N TRP A 60 -3.56 -6.61 -22.82
CA TRP A 60 -4.27 -5.38 -23.13
C TRP A 60 -5.38 -5.04 -22.12
N ARG A 61 -6.04 -6.05 -21.54
CA ARG A 61 -7.08 -5.83 -20.52
C ARG A 61 -6.45 -5.39 -19.22
N LEU A 62 -5.36 -6.02 -18.81
CA LEU A 62 -4.62 -5.58 -17.63
C LEU A 62 -4.17 -4.13 -17.79
N ARG A 63 -3.77 -3.74 -19.00
CA ARG A 63 -3.32 -2.38 -19.34
C ARG A 63 -4.37 -1.30 -19.25
N TYR A 64 -5.48 -1.48 -19.94
CA TYR A 64 -6.40 -0.38 -20.19
C TYR A 64 -7.69 -0.47 -19.40
N LEU A 65 -8.03 -1.65 -18.88
CA LEU A 65 -9.28 -1.83 -18.17
C LEU A 65 -9.18 -1.24 -16.77
N ARG A 66 -10.25 -0.56 -16.35
CA ARG A 66 -10.40 0.00 -15.00
C ARG A 66 -11.74 -0.43 -14.42
N GLY A 67 -11.76 -0.66 -13.11
CA GLY A 67 -12.96 -1.01 -12.37
C GLY A 67 -13.87 0.19 -12.12
N GLU A 68 -14.88 0.01 -11.27
CA GLU A 68 -15.92 1.01 -11.03
C GLU A 68 -15.38 2.28 -10.34
N TRP A 69 -14.29 2.13 -9.61
CA TRP A 69 -13.60 3.15 -8.84
C TRP A 69 -12.28 3.59 -9.48
N GLY A 70 -12.01 3.16 -10.72
CA GLY A 70 -10.76 3.46 -11.43
C GLY A 70 -9.59 2.55 -11.04
N GLU A 71 -9.84 1.46 -10.31
CA GLU A 71 -8.85 0.49 -9.90
C GLU A 71 -8.37 -0.40 -11.05
N THR A 72 -7.13 -0.86 -10.98
CA THR A 72 -6.58 -1.86 -11.89
C THR A 72 -7.05 -3.26 -11.47
N ALA A 73 -7.01 -4.23 -12.39
CA ALA A 73 -7.32 -5.63 -12.05
C ALA A 73 -6.41 -6.16 -10.92
N LEU A 74 -5.15 -5.73 -10.92
CA LEU A 74 -4.19 -6.04 -9.87
C LEU A 74 -4.60 -5.43 -8.53
N SER A 75 -4.94 -4.13 -8.50
CA SER A 75 -5.41 -3.48 -7.26
C SER A 75 -6.70 -4.11 -6.73
N CYS A 76 -7.58 -4.60 -7.61
CA CYS A 76 -8.80 -5.30 -7.22
C CYS A 76 -8.45 -6.63 -6.54
N ALA A 77 -7.62 -7.47 -7.18
CA ALA A 77 -7.18 -8.75 -6.61
C ALA A 77 -6.52 -8.60 -5.23
N ILE A 78 -5.67 -7.57 -5.05
CA ILE A 78 -5.05 -7.26 -3.76
C ILE A 78 -6.10 -6.84 -2.73
N GLY A 79 -7.08 -6.02 -3.11
CA GLY A 79 -8.18 -5.60 -2.24
C GLY A 79 -9.03 -6.78 -1.72
N TYR A 80 -9.25 -7.78 -2.56
CA TYR A 80 -9.94 -9.03 -2.21
C TYR A 80 -9.03 -10.10 -1.59
N LYS A 81 -7.76 -9.77 -1.29
CA LYS A 81 -6.76 -10.65 -0.66
C LYS A 81 -6.48 -11.94 -1.45
N GLN A 82 -6.52 -11.86 -2.78
CA GLN A 82 -6.23 -12.99 -3.68
C GLN A 82 -4.76 -12.96 -4.07
N SER A 83 -3.88 -13.35 -3.14
CA SER A 83 -2.41 -13.26 -3.31
C SER A 83 -1.92 -14.01 -4.55
N ALA A 84 -2.38 -15.25 -4.75
CA ALA A 84 -1.98 -16.08 -5.89
C ALA A 84 -2.39 -15.45 -7.24
N LEU A 85 -3.61 -14.93 -7.32
CA LEU A 85 -4.08 -14.21 -8.51
C LEU A 85 -3.27 -12.94 -8.74
N ALA A 86 -3.01 -12.15 -7.69
CA ALA A 86 -2.25 -10.92 -7.79
C ALA A 86 -0.83 -11.16 -8.32
N VAL A 87 -0.12 -12.18 -7.81
CA VAL A 87 1.21 -12.57 -8.29
C VAL A 87 1.18 -12.94 -9.79
N GLU A 88 0.20 -13.74 -10.21
CA GLU A 88 0.08 -14.12 -11.62
C GLU A 88 -0.28 -12.93 -12.51
N LEU A 89 -1.09 -11.98 -12.02
CA LEU A 89 -1.37 -10.73 -12.72
C LEU A 89 -0.12 -9.86 -12.87
N VAL A 90 0.74 -9.80 -11.85
CA VAL A 90 2.06 -9.13 -11.93
C VAL A 90 2.91 -9.78 -13.01
N ARG A 91 3.01 -11.12 -13.00
CA ARG A 91 3.79 -11.89 -13.98
C ARG A 91 3.32 -11.66 -15.42
N ARG A 92 2.04 -11.34 -15.63
CA ARG A 92 1.45 -11.03 -16.95
C ARG A 92 1.57 -9.55 -17.36
N GLY A 93 2.29 -8.73 -16.61
CA GLY A 93 2.48 -7.31 -16.90
C GLY A 93 1.29 -6.43 -16.49
N GLY A 94 0.52 -6.87 -15.49
CA GLY A 94 -0.57 -6.08 -14.90
C GLY A 94 -0.14 -5.02 -13.89
N MET A 95 1.18 -4.75 -13.79
CA MET A 95 1.73 -3.72 -12.93
C MET A 95 1.66 -2.35 -13.60
N TYR A 96 1.16 -1.35 -12.86
CA TYR A 96 1.16 0.05 -13.30
C TYR A 96 1.91 0.90 -12.30
N ALA A 97 2.59 1.93 -12.82
CA ALA A 97 3.08 3.00 -12.00
C ALA A 97 1.89 3.75 -11.40
N GLU A 98 2.05 4.16 -10.14
CA GLU A 98 1.13 5.03 -9.40
C GLU A 98 -0.27 4.43 -9.10
N ASP A 99 -0.42 3.10 -9.16
CA ASP A 99 -1.67 2.41 -8.83
C ASP A 99 -1.80 2.06 -7.33
N GLY A 100 -0.77 2.37 -6.53
CA GLY A 100 -0.76 2.16 -5.08
C GLY A 100 -0.85 0.69 -4.65
N THR A 101 -0.62 -0.25 -5.57
CA THR A 101 -0.73 -1.69 -5.31
C THR A 101 0.27 -2.18 -4.26
N LEU A 102 1.48 -1.61 -4.24
CA LEU A 102 2.51 -1.95 -3.25
C LEU A 102 2.11 -1.54 -1.84
N ALA A 103 1.62 -0.31 -1.68
CA ALA A 103 1.13 0.17 -0.39
C ALA A 103 -0.12 -0.59 0.08
N LYS A 104 -1.03 -0.98 -0.82
CA LYS A 104 -2.18 -1.85 -0.48
C LYS A 104 -1.73 -3.26 -0.04
N ALA A 105 -0.75 -3.86 -0.72
CA ALA A 105 -0.19 -5.15 -0.33
C ALA A 105 0.51 -5.05 1.04
N ALA A 106 1.28 -3.98 1.26
CA ALA A 106 1.91 -3.69 2.55
C ALA A 106 0.89 -3.49 3.68
N MET A 107 -0.20 -2.76 3.42
CA MET A 107 -1.29 -2.57 4.38
C MET A 107 -2.00 -3.89 4.73
N ASN A 108 -2.09 -4.82 3.78
CA ASN A 108 -2.76 -6.11 3.96
C ASN A 108 -1.88 -7.17 4.64
N GLY A 109 -0.57 -6.92 4.80
CA GLY A 109 0.35 -7.93 5.31
C GLY A 109 0.72 -9.01 4.28
N ASP A 110 0.54 -8.74 2.99
CA ASP A 110 0.76 -9.73 1.94
C ASP A 110 2.21 -9.70 1.42
N LEU A 111 3.10 -10.38 2.15
CA LEU A 111 4.52 -10.48 1.80
C LEU A 111 4.74 -11.04 0.38
N MET A 112 3.96 -12.04 -0.01
CA MET A 112 4.09 -12.70 -1.31
C MET A 112 3.86 -11.72 -2.47
N VAL A 113 2.83 -10.88 -2.36
CA VAL A 113 2.55 -9.86 -3.37
C VAL A 113 3.58 -8.73 -3.32
N VAL A 114 4.02 -8.31 -2.14
CA VAL A 114 5.08 -7.29 -1.99
C VAL A 114 6.35 -7.75 -2.72
N GLU A 115 6.80 -8.98 -2.50
CA GLU A 115 8.00 -9.50 -3.16
C GLU A 115 7.83 -9.60 -4.68
N ALA A 116 6.67 -10.03 -5.16
CA ALA A 116 6.39 -10.10 -6.59
C ALA A 116 6.42 -8.71 -7.25
N LEU A 117 5.85 -7.69 -6.59
CA LEU A 117 5.85 -6.31 -7.08
C LEU A 117 7.25 -5.71 -7.10
N LEU A 118 8.02 -5.86 -6.02
CA LEU A 118 9.40 -5.36 -5.92
C LEU A 118 10.30 -6.05 -6.95
N SER A 119 10.19 -7.37 -7.11
CA SER A 119 10.95 -8.14 -8.10
C SER A 119 10.60 -7.78 -9.54
N ALA A 120 9.37 -7.31 -9.78
CA ALA A 120 8.95 -6.78 -11.07
C ALA A 120 9.44 -5.34 -11.35
N GLY A 121 10.18 -4.73 -10.41
CA GLY A 121 10.76 -3.39 -10.54
C GLY A 121 9.83 -2.26 -10.09
N LYS A 122 8.81 -2.55 -9.27
CA LYS A 122 7.96 -1.48 -8.69
C LYS A 122 8.78 -0.65 -7.70
N HIS A 123 8.61 0.68 -7.77
CA HIS A 123 9.33 1.59 -6.87
C HIS A 123 8.84 1.41 -5.42
N PRO A 124 9.76 1.24 -4.43
CA PRO A 124 9.39 0.94 -3.05
C PRO A 124 8.64 2.08 -2.35
N ASP A 125 8.87 3.32 -2.75
CA ASP A 125 8.20 4.51 -2.16
C ASP A 125 6.97 5.00 -2.92
N GLU A 126 6.43 4.22 -3.86
CA GLU A 126 5.26 4.65 -4.63
C GLU A 126 4.04 4.88 -3.70
N PRO A 127 3.57 6.13 -3.53
CA PRO A 127 2.50 6.44 -2.59
C PRO A 127 1.13 6.07 -3.16
N ILE A 128 0.14 5.87 -2.27
CA ILE A 128 -1.25 5.72 -2.71
C ILE A 128 -1.79 7.08 -3.17
N LYS A 129 -2.37 7.13 -4.37
CA LYS A 129 -3.15 8.27 -4.87
C LYS A 129 -4.57 8.30 -4.28
N ASP A 130 -4.70 8.16 -2.97
CA ASP A 130 -5.97 8.29 -2.27
C ASP A 130 -6.10 9.72 -1.73
N PRO A 131 -7.21 10.44 -1.98
CA PRO A 131 -7.40 11.79 -1.49
C PRO A 131 -7.28 11.93 0.04
N ILE A 132 -7.62 10.86 0.78
CA ILE A 132 -7.67 10.77 2.24
C ILE A 132 -6.28 10.44 2.81
N PHE A 133 -5.54 9.55 2.14
CA PHE A 133 -4.25 9.01 2.62
C PHE A 133 -3.07 9.50 1.78
N ARG A 134 -3.09 10.77 1.40
CA ARG A 134 -2.08 11.36 0.52
C ARG A 134 -0.68 11.31 1.14
N GLY A 135 0.28 10.83 0.33
CA GLY A 135 1.69 10.83 0.69
C GLY A 135 2.14 9.66 1.57
N LEU A 136 1.25 8.77 2.00
CA LEU A 136 1.68 7.58 2.73
C LEU A 136 2.44 6.61 1.80
N THR A 137 3.67 6.28 2.19
CA THR A 137 4.51 5.29 1.51
C THR A 137 4.15 3.87 1.95
N PRO A 138 4.51 2.83 1.17
CA PRO A 138 4.34 1.44 1.58
C PRO A 138 4.98 1.12 2.93
N LEU A 139 6.14 1.73 3.25
CA LEU A 139 6.82 1.54 4.53
C LEU A 139 6.00 2.07 5.71
N MET A 140 5.37 3.24 5.56
CA MET A 140 4.48 3.79 6.60
C MET A 140 3.28 2.88 6.85
N TRP A 141 2.67 2.32 5.80
CA TRP A 141 1.57 1.38 5.92
C TRP A 141 2.00 0.07 6.61
N ALA A 142 3.12 -0.51 6.20
CA ALA A 142 3.67 -1.71 6.83
C ALA A 142 3.97 -1.47 8.33
N THR A 143 4.48 -0.28 8.67
CA THR A 143 4.79 0.10 10.05
C THR A 143 3.52 0.28 10.88
N ASN A 144 2.55 1.05 10.38
CA ASN A 144 1.27 1.27 11.04
C ASN A 144 0.51 -0.05 11.29
N ARG A 145 0.61 -1.00 10.35
CA ARG A 145 -0.05 -2.32 10.44
C ARG A 145 0.80 -3.39 11.12
N ARG A 146 2.01 -3.05 11.58
CA ARG A 146 2.94 -3.91 12.33
C ARG A 146 3.35 -5.17 11.55
N HIS A 147 3.82 -4.97 10.32
CA HIS A 147 4.32 -6.03 9.44
C HIS A 147 5.84 -5.94 9.26
N PRO A 148 6.65 -6.37 10.26
CA PRO A 148 8.10 -6.21 10.25
C PRO A 148 8.78 -6.91 9.07
N GLU A 149 8.27 -8.06 8.64
CA GLU A 149 8.79 -8.80 7.48
C GLU A 149 8.67 -7.98 6.19
N ILE A 150 7.55 -7.28 6.00
CA ILE A 150 7.33 -6.40 4.85
C ILE A 150 8.21 -5.15 4.95
N MET A 151 8.36 -4.59 6.15
CA MET A 151 9.25 -3.44 6.38
C MET A 151 10.68 -3.80 5.95
N GLU A 152 11.18 -4.95 6.38
CA GLU A 152 12.52 -5.45 6.03
C GLU A 152 12.68 -5.57 4.51
N ARG A 153 11.70 -6.16 3.81
CA ARG A 153 11.76 -6.30 2.35
C ARG A 153 11.69 -4.96 1.61
N LEU A 154 10.88 -4.02 2.09
CA LEU A 154 10.80 -2.67 1.51
C LEU A 154 12.12 -1.90 1.69
N LEU A 155 12.71 -1.95 2.88
CA LEU A 155 14.00 -1.29 3.16
C LEU A 155 15.14 -1.91 2.36
N GLN A 156 15.18 -3.24 2.24
CA GLN A 156 16.14 -3.93 1.37
C GLN A 156 15.96 -3.61 -0.11
N ALA A 157 14.75 -3.22 -0.53
CA ALA A 157 14.48 -2.74 -1.89
C ALA A 157 14.81 -1.25 -2.09
N GLY A 158 15.31 -0.56 -1.05
CA GLY A 158 15.70 0.84 -1.11
C GLY A 158 14.57 1.83 -0.81
N ALA A 159 13.55 1.43 -0.05
CA ALA A 159 12.54 2.37 0.46
C ALA A 159 13.21 3.49 1.28
N ASP A 160 12.82 4.74 1.03
CA ASP A 160 13.27 5.88 1.82
C ASP A 160 12.64 5.84 3.21
N ILE A 161 13.48 5.61 4.20
CA ILE A 161 13.11 5.52 5.60
C ILE A 161 12.70 6.88 6.19
N HIS A 162 13.16 7.99 5.60
CA HIS A 162 12.84 9.37 5.98
C HIS A 162 11.71 9.97 5.14
N ALA A 163 11.09 9.17 4.27
CA ALA A 163 9.92 9.65 3.56
C ALA A 163 8.86 10.08 4.58
N VAL A 164 8.25 11.23 4.32
CA VAL A 164 7.19 11.80 5.17
C VAL A 164 5.89 11.92 4.39
N ASP A 165 4.77 11.70 5.08
CA ASP A 165 3.45 11.90 4.50
C ASP A 165 3.12 13.40 4.37
N CYS A 166 1.91 13.72 3.90
CA CYS A 166 1.47 15.11 3.79
C CYS A 166 1.32 15.87 5.13
N GLN A 167 1.37 15.16 6.26
CA GLN A 167 1.33 15.73 7.61
C GLN A 167 2.74 15.87 8.21
N GLY A 168 3.78 15.45 7.49
CA GLY A 168 5.16 15.45 7.98
C GLY A 168 5.49 14.27 8.89
N HIS A 169 4.74 13.18 8.81
CA HIS A 169 4.96 11.96 9.58
C HIS A 169 5.72 10.91 8.75
N SER A 170 6.86 10.40 9.24
CA SER A 170 7.50 9.21 8.66
C SER A 170 6.96 7.90 9.22
N ALA A 171 7.51 6.79 8.70
CA ALA A 171 7.30 5.44 9.23
C ALA A 171 7.52 5.36 10.76
N ALA A 172 8.55 6.02 11.30
CA ALA A 172 8.86 5.98 12.73
C ALA A 172 7.73 6.55 13.60
N ARG A 173 7.03 7.59 13.12
CA ARG A 173 5.87 8.20 13.79
C ARG A 173 4.69 7.23 13.93
N TYR A 174 4.57 6.26 13.01
CA TYR A 174 3.48 5.28 12.99
C TYR A 174 3.70 4.05 13.86
N VAL A 175 4.85 3.94 14.55
CA VAL A 175 5.06 2.93 15.59
C VAL A 175 4.18 3.29 16.79
N THR A 176 2.91 2.88 16.76
CA THR A 176 1.92 3.17 17.82
C THR A 176 1.69 1.95 18.71
N ASP A 177 1.74 2.19 20.03
CA ASP A 177 1.59 1.26 21.15
C ASP A 177 2.73 0.25 21.40
N LEU A 178 3.00 0.00 22.68
CA LEU A 178 4.08 -0.85 23.20
C LEU A 178 3.66 -2.33 23.29
N GLY A 179 3.13 -2.87 22.19
CA GLY A 179 2.96 -4.32 22.02
C GLY A 179 4.22 -4.95 21.44
N SER A 180 4.40 -6.27 21.62
CA SER A 180 5.54 -7.02 21.07
C SER A 180 5.74 -6.81 19.56
N THR A 181 4.67 -6.71 18.80
CA THR A 181 4.72 -6.48 17.34
C THR A 181 5.18 -5.09 16.94
N SER A 182 4.93 -4.07 17.77
CA SER A 182 5.44 -2.71 17.54
C SER A 182 6.92 -2.60 17.89
N LEU A 183 7.40 -3.39 18.87
CA LEU A 183 8.82 -3.48 19.19
C LEU A 183 9.62 -4.08 18.02
N GLU A 184 9.07 -5.09 17.35
CA GLU A 184 9.72 -5.66 16.16
C GLU A 184 9.76 -4.67 14.99
N ALA A 185 8.68 -3.92 14.74
CA ALA A 185 8.69 -2.84 13.76
C ALA A 185 9.76 -1.78 14.07
N LEU A 186 9.88 -1.39 15.35
CA LEU A 186 10.93 -0.47 15.82
C LEU A 186 12.33 -1.03 15.58
N LYS A 187 12.57 -2.29 15.94
CA LYS A 187 13.86 -2.97 15.73
C LYS A 187 14.25 -2.99 14.25
N VAL A 188 13.30 -3.23 13.34
CA VAL A 188 13.58 -3.22 11.89
C VAL A 188 14.03 -1.82 11.44
N LEU A 189 13.32 -0.76 11.83
CA LEU A 189 13.73 0.61 11.47
C LEU A 189 15.11 0.95 12.03
N LEU A 190 15.37 0.58 13.29
CA LEU A 190 16.65 0.84 13.96
C LEU A 190 17.82 0.06 13.36
N ARG A 191 17.61 -1.16 12.86
CA ARG A 191 18.65 -1.95 12.17
C ARG A 191 19.10 -1.32 10.86
N HIS A 192 18.16 -0.75 10.11
CA HIS A 192 18.49 -0.06 8.86
C HIS A 192 19.02 1.34 9.11
N GLN A 193 18.57 2.01 10.18
CA GLN A 193 19.11 3.29 10.60
C GLN A 193 18.89 3.58 12.10
N PRO A 194 19.94 3.48 12.94
CA PRO A 194 19.83 3.76 14.37
C PRO A 194 19.39 5.19 14.66
N GLU A 195 19.75 6.14 13.78
CA GLU A 195 19.50 7.58 13.93
C GLU A 195 18.10 8.07 13.50
N ILE A 196 17.19 7.19 13.08
CA ILE A 196 15.86 7.61 12.60
C ILE A 196 14.96 8.22 13.67
N LEU A 197 14.95 7.69 14.90
CA LEU A 197 14.13 8.24 15.98
C LEU A 197 14.61 9.63 16.42
N TRP A 198 15.81 10.06 15.99
CA TRP A 198 16.46 11.25 16.49
C TRP A 198 16.11 12.52 15.71
N THR A 199 15.60 12.37 14.48
CA THR A 199 15.38 13.47 13.53
C THR A 199 13.91 13.84 13.36
N GLU A 200 12.99 12.92 13.63
CA GLU A 200 11.58 12.93 13.18
C GLU A 200 10.58 13.46 14.23
N MET A 201 10.98 13.58 15.49
CA MET A 201 10.09 14.03 16.57
C MET A 201 10.16 15.55 16.76
N TRP A 202 9.34 16.28 16.01
CA TRP A 202 9.08 17.71 16.26
C TRP A 202 8.39 18.00 17.62
N SER A 203 8.07 16.95 18.39
CA SER A 203 7.67 17.06 19.81
C SER A 203 8.77 16.63 20.79
N GLY A 204 10.05 16.77 20.43
CA GLY A 204 11.20 17.22 21.22
C GLY A 204 11.47 16.84 22.69
N ILE A 205 10.62 16.15 23.47
CA ILE A 205 10.86 16.03 24.92
C ILE A 205 10.43 14.65 25.41
N ASP A 206 11.35 13.67 25.33
CA ASP A 206 11.77 12.83 26.47
C ASP A 206 12.74 11.71 26.03
N VAL A 207 12.36 10.88 25.04
CA VAL A 207 13.15 9.71 24.56
C VAL A 207 14.45 10.16 23.88
N LEU A 208 14.37 11.23 23.11
CA LEU A 208 15.47 11.83 22.35
C LEU A 208 16.59 12.38 23.25
N ASN A 209 16.19 13.14 24.27
CA ASN A 209 17.12 13.64 25.27
C ASN A 209 17.67 12.49 26.11
N ALA A 210 16.85 11.50 26.45
CA ALA A 210 17.29 10.36 27.21
C ALA A 210 18.43 9.63 26.48
N VAL A 211 18.19 9.07 25.30
CA VAL A 211 19.26 8.29 24.66
C VAL A 211 20.44 9.13 24.21
N ARG A 212 20.27 10.40 23.82
CA ARG A 212 21.43 11.27 23.54
C ARG A 212 22.29 11.45 24.78
N ARG A 213 21.67 11.73 25.93
CA ARG A 213 22.37 11.77 27.23
C ARG A 213 23.02 10.41 27.49
N TYR A 214 22.29 9.31 27.36
CA TYR A 214 22.85 7.97 27.56
C TYR A 214 24.04 7.64 26.64
N ARG A 215 24.01 8.04 25.37
CA ARG A 215 25.12 7.85 24.43
C ARG A 215 26.33 8.72 24.80
N ASP A 216 26.10 10.01 25.02
CA ASP A 216 27.16 10.99 25.16
C ASP A 216 27.85 10.91 26.54
N ASN A 217 27.11 10.55 27.60
CA ASN A 217 27.64 10.52 28.97
C ASN A 217 27.10 9.37 29.85
N ARG A 218 26.42 8.36 29.30
CA ARG A 218 25.87 7.21 30.05
C ARG A 218 24.94 7.61 31.19
N ASP A 219 24.12 8.64 30.95
CA ASP A 219 23.18 9.18 31.94
C ASP A 219 22.21 8.12 32.50
N PRO A 220 22.24 7.85 33.81
CA PRO A 220 21.40 6.83 34.43
C PRO A 220 19.91 7.21 34.47
N ASP A 221 19.55 8.50 34.50
CA ASP A 221 18.14 8.94 34.47
C ASP A 221 17.54 8.71 33.09
N ALA A 222 18.36 8.93 32.07
CA ALA A 222 18.00 8.57 30.71
C ALA A 222 17.86 7.07 30.53
N LEU A 223 18.81 6.27 31.05
CA LEU A 223 18.68 4.82 31.01
C LEU A 223 17.44 4.37 31.74
N GLN A 224 17.16 4.90 32.94
CA GLN A 224 15.97 4.55 33.69
C GLN A 224 14.69 4.96 32.97
N PHE A 225 14.67 6.14 32.34
CA PHE A 225 13.57 6.57 31.49
C PHE A 225 13.36 5.60 30.32
N MET A 226 14.45 5.21 29.65
CA MET A 226 14.44 4.28 28.53
C MET A 226 14.06 2.87 28.95
N THR A 227 14.63 2.30 30.00
CA THR A 227 14.28 0.99 30.57
C THR A 227 12.85 0.98 31.10
N ARG A 228 12.35 2.11 31.63
CA ARG A 228 10.94 2.22 32.05
C ARG A 228 9.98 2.27 30.86
N LYS A 229 10.37 2.92 29.76
CA LYS A 229 9.56 3.02 28.53
C LYS A 229 9.74 1.83 27.57
N PHE A 230 10.90 1.20 27.59
CA PHE A 230 11.41 0.14 26.71
C PHE A 230 12.20 -0.90 27.53
N PRO A 231 11.55 -1.70 28.40
CA PRO A 231 12.22 -2.63 29.31
C PRO A 231 12.97 -3.77 28.61
N GLU A 232 12.58 -4.10 27.36
CA GLU A 232 13.24 -5.12 26.54
C GLU A 232 14.35 -4.56 25.65
N LEU A 233 14.55 -3.25 25.64
CA LEU A 233 15.59 -2.59 24.85
C LEU A 233 16.87 -2.48 25.68
N ASP A 234 17.86 -3.31 25.39
CA ASP A 234 19.21 -3.12 25.91
C ASP A 234 19.86 -1.93 25.19
N MET A 235 19.99 -0.82 25.92
CA MET A 235 20.57 0.42 25.42
C MET A 235 22.08 0.31 25.13
N ASP A 236 22.80 -0.60 25.79
CA ASP A 236 24.23 -0.81 25.58
C ASP A 236 24.52 -1.70 24.39
N GLU A 237 23.68 -2.72 24.17
CA GLU A 237 23.70 -3.50 22.93
C GLU A 237 23.28 -2.62 21.74
N TYR A 238 22.22 -1.84 21.91
CA TYR A 238 21.69 -0.91 20.90
C TYR A 238 22.71 0.14 20.42
N LEU A 239 23.55 0.67 21.32
CA LEU A 239 24.55 1.68 20.95
C LEU A 239 25.84 1.08 20.36
N LYS A 240 25.99 -0.24 20.34
CA LYS A 240 27.17 -0.95 19.78
C LYS A 240 26.93 -1.50 18.38
N SER A 241 25.68 -1.75 18.00
CA SER A 241 25.24 -2.19 16.67
C SER A 241 25.14 -1.04 15.70
#